data_AF-A0A9E4YXG3-F1
#
_entry.id   AF-A0A9E4YXG3-F1
#
_cell.length_a   1.000
_cell.length_b   1.000
_cell.length_c   1.000
_cell.angle_alpha   90.00
_cell.angle_beta   90.00
_cell.angle_gamma   90.00
#
_symmetry.space_group_name_H-M   'P 1'
#
loop_
_entity.id
_entity.type
_entity.pdbx_description
1 polymer ?
#
loop_
_entity_poly.entity_id
_entity_poly.type
_entity_poly.pdbx_seq_one_letter_code
_entity_poly.pdbx_strand_id
1 'polypeptide(L)'
;MEAGYDYLLIRGRLQRRITSFTGVFLLVFGLLLLASGGAYYGYSAKAKSNLDDLAAVFEPRTVNAITGSSASNVRLFPGKAVTADSWNNPYGYEPAYLREQALLQGFSPVGETGVTIADIPPSTRILIPAIGVDSTISELSILDLGDSRSYESPDNTVGHIPESANAGQPGASWFFGHTESPISREGSVFFNLQKIPEKLRNGEDVFIIT
;
A
#
# COMPACT_ATOMS: atom_id res chain seq x y z
N MET A 1 -81.99 47.89 27.02
CA MET A 1 -80.56 47.66 26.71
C MET A 1 -80.20 46.34 27.35
N GLU A 2 -80.02 45.25 26.59
CA GLU A 2 -79.40 44.01 27.07
C GLU A 2 -79.12 43.09 25.88
N ALA A 3 -78.06 43.40 25.14
CA ALA A 3 -77.47 42.53 24.13
C ALA A 3 -75.97 42.55 24.37
N GLY A 4 -75.47 41.66 25.25
CA GLY A 4 -74.09 41.80 25.73
C GLY A 4 -73.47 40.61 26.47
N TYR A 5 -74.07 39.41 26.49
CA TYR A 5 -73.52 38.29 27.28
C TYR A 5 -73.21 37.00 26.48
N ASP A 6 -73.59 36.89 25.20
CA ASP A 6 -73.44 35.63 24.44
C ASP A 6 -72.01 35.32 23.96
N TYR A 7 -71.15 36.33 23.81
CA TYR A 7 -69.78 36.12 23.33
C TYR A 7 -68.84 35.49 24.38
N LEU A 8 -69.20 35.53 25.67
CA LEU A 8 -68.41 34.94 26.75
C LEU A 8 -68.63 33.42 26.88
N LEU A 9 -69.83 32.92 26.56
CA LEU A 9 -70.16 31.49 26.62
C LEU A 9 -69.53 30.69 25.47
N ILE A 10 -69.38 31.30 24.28
CA ILE A 10 -68.79 30.65 23.10
C ILE A 10 -67.28 30.44 23.26
N ARG A 11 -66.55 31.41 23.84
CA ARG A 11 -65.10 31.24 24.14
C ARG A 11 -64.83 30.14 25.17
N GLY A 12 -65.64 30.04 26.22
CA GLY A 12 -65.46 29.03 27.28
C GLY A 12 -65.62 27.58 26.79
N ARG A 13 -66.55 27.30 25.87
CA ARG A 13 -66.73 25.94 25.30
C ARG A 13 -65.65 25.58 24.29
N LEU A 14 -65.23 26.54 23.45
CA LEU A 14 -64.17 26.31 22.46
C LEU A 14 -62.82 26.08 23.14
N GLN A 15 -62.51 26.86 24.17
CA GLN A 15 -61.28 26.77 24.94
C GLN A 15 -61.20 25.43 25.71
N ARG A 16 -62.30 24.97 26.34
CA ARG A 16 -62.34 23.63 26.96
C ARG A 16 -62.13 22.49 25.96
N ARG A 17 -62.72 22.60 24.76
CA ARG A 17 -62.61 21.56 23.72
C ARG A 17 -61.20 21.50 23.12
N ILE A 18 -60.56 22.65 22.92
CA ILE A 18 -59.16 22.72 22.48
C ILE A 18 -58.24 22.16 23.56
N THR A 19 -58.41 22.52 24.83
CA THR A 19 -57.58 21.97 25.92
C THR A 19 -57.74 20.46 26.10
N SER A 20 -58.93 19.90 25.88
CA SER A 20 -59.13 18.44 25.92
C SER A 20 -58.49 17.74 24.71
N PHE A 21 -58.57 18.34 23.53
CA PHE A 21 -57.92 17.80 22.32
C PHE A 21 -56.40 17.83 22.43
N THR A 22 -55.81 18.91 22.96
CA THR A 22 -54.36 18.98 23.19
C THR A 22 -53.90 17.95 24.22
N GLY A 23 -54.70 17.72 25.27
CA GLY A 23 -54.39 16.69 26.28
C GLY A 23 -54.41 15.28 25.69
N VAL A 24 -55.44 14.93 24.94
CA VAL A 24 -55.54 13.62 24.27
C VAL A 24 -54.42 13.44 23.24
N PHE A 25 -54.12 14.48 22.46
CA PHE A 25 -53.02 14.44 21.49
C PHE A 25 -51.66 14.20 22.15
N LEU A 26 -51.35 14.90 23.24
CA LEU A 26 -50.10 14.69 23.99
C LEU A 26 -50.01 13.29 24.60
N LEU A 27 -51.12 12.73 25.07
CA LEU A 27 -51.18 11.37 25.62
C LEU A 27 -50.90 10.33 24.51
N VAL A 28 -51.59 10.43 23.38
CA VAL A 28 -51.38 9.53 22.23
C VAL A 28 -49.95 9.65 21.70
N PHE A 29 -49.44 10.88 21.57
CA PHE A 29 -48.07 11.12 21.13
C PHE A 29 -47.04 10.54 22.11
N GLY A 30 -47.26 10.70 23.42
CA GLY A 30 -46.42 10.11 24.47
C GLY A 30 -46.42 8.58 24.43
N LEU A 31 -47.57 7.94 24.24
CA LEU A 31 -47.67 6.49 24.06
C LEU A 31 -46.92 6.01 22.81
N LEU A 32 -47.00 6.76 21.72
CA LEU A 32 -46.32 6.43 20.46
C LEU A 32 -44.80 6.55 20.61
N LEU A 33 -44.31 7.59 21.29
CA LEU A 33 -42.89 7.73 21.63
C LEU A 33 -42.41 6.60 22.55
N LEU A 34 -43.19 6.24 23.57
CA LEU A 34 -42.85 5.14 24.48
C LEU A 34 -42.80 3.79 23.76
N ALA A 35 -43.77 3.51 22.89
CA ALA A 35 -43.79 2.30 22.07
C ALA A 35 -42.60 2.24 21.10
N SER A 36 -42.26 3.36 20.46
CA SER A 36 -41.11 3.45 19.55
C SER A 36 -39.79 3.27 20.28
N GLY A 37 -39.63 3.90 21.44
CA GLY A 37 -38.44 3.74 22.29
C GLY A 37 -38.31 2.32 22.83
N GLY A 38 -39.40 1.72 23.31
CA GLY A 38 -39.43 0.33 23.76
C GLY A 38 -39.07 -0.66 22.65
N ALA A 39 -39.60 -0.46 21.43
CA ALA A 39 -39.26 -1.26 20.26
C ALA A 39 -37.78 -1.12 19.88
N TYR A 40 -37.24 0.10 19.87
CA TYR A 40 -35.82 0.34 19.57
C TYR A 40 -34.90 -0.33 20.59
N TYR A 41 -35.16 -0.16 21.89
CA TYR A 41 -34.35 -0.77 22.94
C TYR A 41 -34.45 -2.30 22.90
N GLY A 42 -35.65 -2.87 22.73
CA GLY A 42 -35.84 -4.32 22.59
C GLY A 42 -35.12 -4.91 21.38
N TYR A 43 -35.21 -4.25 20.22
CA TYR A 43 -34.47 -4.66 19.02
C TYR A 43 -32.96 -4.56 19.23
N SER A 44 -32.47 -3.47 19.83
CA SER A 44 -31.03 -3.28 20.08
C SER A 44 -30.46 -4.31 21.05
N ALA A 45 -31.24 -4.72 22.06
CA ALA A 45 -30.84 -5.77 23.00
C ALA A 45 -30.76 -7.13 22.31
N LYS A 46 -31.74 -7.46 21.46
CA LYS A 46 -31.74 -8.68 20.65
C LYS A 46 -30.60 -8.70 19.61
N ALA A 47 -30.31 -7.57 18.98
CA ALA A 47 -29.21 -7.45 18.03
C ALA A 47 -27.84 -7.64 18.73
N LYS A 48 -27.71 -7.17 19.98
CA LYS A 48 -26.50 -7.38 20.80
C LYS A 48 -26.39 -8.79 21.38
N SER A 49 -27.50 -9.47 21.71
CA SER A 49 -27.44 -10.83 22.26
C SER A 49 -26.91 -11.87 21.28
N ASN A 50 -26.98 -11.59 19.97
CA ASN A 50 -26.43 -12.46 18.93
C ASN A 50 -24.96 -12.17 18.61
N LEU A 51 -24.27 -11.33 19.40
CA LEU A 51 -22.83 -11.08 19.22
C LEU A 51 -21.98 -12.34 19.49
N ASP A 52 -22.42 -13.21 20.42
CA ASP A 52 -21.74 -14.47 20.71
C ASP A 52 -21.80 -15.46 19.55
N ASP A 53 -22.82 -15.37 18.69
CA ASP A 53 -23.00 -16.22 17.49
C ASP A 53 -22.16 -15.70 16.30
N LEU A 54 -21.68 -14.45 16.37
CA LEU A 54 -20.75 -13.85 15.40
C LEU A 54 -19.28 -14.01 15.80
N ALA A 55 -19.01 -14.45 17.03
CA ALA A 55 -17.68 -14.87 17.42
C ALA A 55 -17.38 -16.17 16.67
N ALA A 56 -16.71 -16.06 15.52
CA ALA A 56 -16.05 -17.20 14.91
C ALA A 56 -15.02 -17.71 15.94
N VAL A 57 -15.41 -18.72 16.71
CA VAL A 57 -14.50 -19.48 17.56
C VAL A 57 -13.60 -20.26 16.61
N PHE A 58 -12.54 -19.60 16.17
CA PHE A 58 -11.41 -20.31 15.60
C PHE A 58 -10.80 -21.07 16.77
N GLU A 59 -10.99 -22.40 16.80
CA GLU A 59 -10.09 -23.30 17.52
C GLU A 59 -8.67 -22.73 17.32
N PRO A 60 -7.94 -22.38 18.41
CA PRO A 60 -6.59 -21.87 18.27
C PRO A 60 -5.84 -22.90 17.47
N ARG A 61 -5.47 -22.57 16.22
CA ARG A 61 -4.59 -23.43 15.43
C ARG A 61 -3.42 -23.71 16.35
N THR A 62 -3.17 -24.98 16.65
CA THR A 62 -2.01 -25.40 17.42
C THR A 62 -0.77 -25.09 16.61
N VAL A 63 -0.30 -23.85 16.74
CA VAL A 63 0.96 -23.41 16.20
C VAL A 63 2.03 -23.88 17.17
N ASN A 64 2.95 -24.70 16.66
CA ASN A 64 4.14 -25.07 17.41
C ASN A 64 4.79 -23.79 17.94
N ALA A 65 5.18 -23.80 19.22
CA ALA A 65 5.83 -22.65 19.85
C ALA A 65 7.01 -22.20 18.98
N ILE A 66 6.98 -20.93 18.58
CA ILE A 66 8.05 -20.33 17.78
C ILE A 66 9.29 -20.21 18.69
N THR A 67 10.13 -21.23 18.67
CA THR A 67 11.47 -21.16 19.24
C THR A 67 12.32 -20.26 18.36
N GLY A 68 12.60 -19.04 18.86
CA GLY A 68 13.76 -18.16 18.58
C GLY A 68 14.10 -17.71 17.15
N SER A 69 13.84 -18.52 16.13
CA SER A 69 14.37 -18.36 14.76
C SER A 69 13.29 -18.38 13.68
N SER A 70 12.03 -18.68 14.01
CA SER A 70 10.93 -18.76 13.03
C SER A 70 10.04 -17.51 12.96
N ALA A 71 10.16 -16.57 13.91
CA ALA A 71 9.34 -15.35 13.93
C ALA A 71 9.67 -14.41 12.76
N SER A 72 10.92 -14.42 12.29
CA SER A 72 11.37 -13.63 11.13
C SER A 72 10.67 -14.01 9.82
N ASN A 73 10.08 -15.22 9.77
CA ASN A 73 9.47 -15.77 8.56
C ASN A 73 7.94 -15.59 8.56
N VAL A 74 7.36 -15.15 9.67
CA VAL A 74 5.92 -14.95 9.79
C VAL A 74 5.59 -13.53 9.33
N ARG A 75 5.12 -13.40 8.09
CA ARG A 75 4.60 -12.14 7.55
C ARG A 75 3.27 -11.81 8.25
N LEU A 76 3.35 -11.07 9.36
CA LEU A 76 2.19 -10.67 10.18
C LEU A 76 1.26 -9.66 9.47
N PHE A 77 1.69 -9.06 8.36
CA PHE A 77 0.93 -8.05 7.64
C PHE A 77 0.69 -8.49 6.17
N PRO A 78 -0.52 -8.95 5.82
CA PRO A 78 -0.83 -9.39 4.45
C PRO A 78 -0.70 -8.24 3.43
N GLY A 79 -0.85 -6.98 3.84
CA GLY A 79 -0.63 -5.81 2.98
C GLY A 79 0.83 -5.62 2.51
N LYS A 80 1.83 -6.22 3.20
CA LYS A 80 3.22 -6.26 2.71
C LYS A 80 3.41 -7.28 1.59
N ALA A 81 2.48 -8.22 1.44
CA ALA A 81 2.54 -9.24 0.40
C ALA A 81 2.02 -8.73 -0.95
N VAL A 82 1.19 -7.67 -0.96
CA VAL A 82 0.57 -7.09 -2.15
C VAL A 82 1.34 -5.85 -2.59
N THR A 83 1.75 -5.80 -3.85
CA THR A 83 2.42 -4.64 -4.44
C THR A 83 1.47 -3.44 -4.53
N ALA A 84 2.01 -2.22 -4.49
CA ALA A 84 1.21 -0.99 -4.39
C ALA A 84 0.23 -0.79 -5.56
N ASP A 85 0.59 -1.26 -6.74
CA ASP A 85 -0.22 -1.29 -7.96
C ASP A 85 -1.48 -2.17 -7.84
N SER A 86 -1.44 -3.20 -6.99
CA SER A 86 -2.51 -4.19 -6.84
C SER A 86 -3.45 -3.89 -5.66
N TRP A 87 -3.33 -2.72 -5.03
CA TRP A 87 -4.17 -2.32 -3.89
C TRP A 87 -5.64 -2.09 -4.25
N ASN A 88 -5.95 -1.80 -5.52
CA ASN A 88 -7.33 -1.61 -5.98
C ASN A 88 -8.10 -2.93 -6.12
N ASN A 89 -7.41 -4.07 -6.21
CA ASN A 89 -7.99 -5.39 -6.35
C ASN A 89 -7.06 -6.46 -5.72
N PRO A 90 -7.04 -6.56 -4.38
CA PRO A 90 -6.18 -7.51 -3.69
C PRO A 90 -6.54 -8.98 -3.97
N TYR A 91 -7.77 -9.26 -4.42
CA TYR A 91 -8.21 -10.62 -4.78
C TYR A 91 -7.69 -11.08 -6.14
N GLY A 92 -7.30 -10.15 -7.02
CA GLY A 92 -6.65 -10.45 -8.30
C GLY A 92 -5.13 -10.42 -8.25
N TYR A 93 -4.54 -10.18 -7.07
CA TYR A 93 -3.08 -10.10 -6.91
C TYR A 93 -2.44 -11.47 -7.09
N GLU A 94 -1.55 -11.58 -8.06
CA GLU A 94 -0.68 -12.73 -8.24
C GLU A 94 0.76 -12.34 -7.83
N PRO A 95 1.36 -13.03 -6.84
CA PRO A 95 2.75 -12.79 -6.48
C PRO A 95 3.73 -12.98 -7.63
N ALA A 96 4.74 -12.11 -7.71
CA ALA A 96 5.79 -12.18 -8.73
C ALA A 96 6.44 -13.56 -8.84
N TYR A 97 6.66 -14.26 -7.72
CA TYR A 97 7.27 -15.59 -7.72
C TYR A 97 6.40 -16.66 -8.41
N LEU A 98 5.07 -16.57 -8.36
CA LEU A 98 4.18 -17.52 -9.05
C LEU A 98 4.26 -17.28 -10.57
N ARG A 99 4.24 -16.01 -10.96
CA ARG A 99 4.40 -15.61 -12.36
C ARG A 99 5.77 -16.01 -12.90
N GLU A 100 6.84 -15.78 -12.15
CA GLU A 100 8.19 -16.25 -12.49
C GLU A 100 8.23 -17.77 -12.63
N GLN A 101 7.68 -18.54 -11.69
CA GLN A 101 7.63 -20.00 -11.78
C GLN A 101 6.87 -20.49 -13.01
N ALA A 102 5.75 -19.85 -13.36
CA ALA A 102 4.98 -20.17 -14.56
C ALA A 102 5.76 -19.82 -15.84
N LEU A 103 6.43 -18.66 -15.87
CA LEU A 103 7.24 -18.22 -17.01
C LEU A 103 8.50 -19.08 -17.21
N LEU A 104 9.09 -19.53 -16.11
CA LEU A 104 10.28 -20.39 -16.10
C LEU A 104 9.93 -21.88 -16.16
N GLN A 105 8.65 -22.23 -16.29
CA GLN A 105 8.24 -23.62 -16.39
C GLN A 105 8.81 -24.25 -17.67
N GLY A 106 9.69 -25.23 -17.50
CA GLY A 106 10.38 -25.88 -18.63
C GLY A 106 11.61 -25.11 -19.13
N PHE A 107 11.94 -23.96 -18.54
CA PHE A 107 13.23 -23.31 -18.71
C PHE A 107 14.25 -24.02 -17.83
N SER A 108 15.33 -24.51 -18.43
CA SER A 108 16.51 -24.95 -17.70
C SER A 108 17.53 -23.82 -17.76
N PRO A 109 17.79 -23.11 -16.65
CA PRO A 109 18.78 -22.04 -16.65
C PRO A 109 20.15 -22.64 -16.98
N VAL A 110 20.85 -22.01 -17.92
CA VAL A 110 22.27 -22.31 -18.18
C VAL A 110 23.07 -21.87 -16.96
N GLY A 111 23.27 -22.77 -16.01
CA GLY A 111 23.98 -22.48 -14.76
C GLY A 111 23.64 -23.39 -13.57
N GLU A 112 22.51 -24.12 -13.59
CA GLU A 112 22.13 -24.98 -12.45
C GLU A 112 23.06 -26.18 -12.27
N THR A 113 23.72 -26.61 -13.35
CA THR A 113 24.81 -27.59 -13.30
C THR A 113 26.15 -26.89 -13.12
N GLY A 114 26.41 -26.36 -11.92
CA GLY A 114 27.76 -26.21 -11.36
C GLY A 114 28.83 -25.53 -12.22
N VAL A 115 28.45 -24.70 -13.20
CA VAL A 115 29.39 -23.79 -13.83
C VAL A 115 29.47 -22.61 -12.89
N THR A 116 30.42 -22.66 -11.96
CA THR A 116 30.92 -21.43 -11.36
C THR A 116 31.40 -20.58 -12.51
N ILE A 117 30.62 -19.58 -12.92
CA ILE A 117 31.12 -18.51 -13.78
C ILE A 117 32.06 -17.70 -12.88
N ALA A 118 33.24 -18.28 -12.61
CA ALA A 118 34.21 -17.75 -11.65
C ALA A 118 34.78 -16.42 -12.16
N ASP A 119 34.75 -16.22 -13.48
CA ASP A 119 35.31 -15.07 -14.16
C ASP A 119 34.22 -14.36 -14.99
N ILE A 120 33.19 -13.83 -14.32
CA ILE A 120 32.30 -12.85 -14.96
C ILE A 120 33.11 -11.57 -15.14
N PRO A 121 33.35 -11.14 -16.40
CA PRO A 121 34.09 -9.90 -16.64
C PRO A 121 33.30 -8.70 -16.08
N PRO A 122 33.98 -7.63 -15.65
CA PRO A 122 33.30 -6.43 -15.20
C PRO A 122 32.46 -5.84 -16.35
N SER A 123 31.30 -5.31 -15.99
CA SER A 123 30.43 -4.61 -16.94
C SER A 123 31.12 -3.34 -17.43
N THR A 124 31.14 -3.14 -18.75
CA THR A 124 31.84 -2.01 -19.40
C THR A 124 30.89 -0.96 -19.98
N ARG A 125 29.60 -1.28 -20.05
CA ARG A 125 28.56 -0.42 -20.61
C ARG A 125 27.22 -0.74 -19.95
N ILE A 126 26.36 0.26 -19.80
CA ILE A 126 24.98 0.09 -19.34
C ILE A 126 24.02 0.71 -20.34
N LEU A 127 22.97 -0.04 -20.68
CA LEU A 127 21.88 0.41 -21.53
C LEU A 127 20.54 0.27 -20.81
N ILE A 128 19.71 1.30 -20.92
CA ILE A 128 18.30 1.27 -20.53
C ILE A 128 17.49 1.82 -21.72
N PRO A 129 17.22 0.99 -22.74
CA PRO A 129 16.67 1.45 -24.01
C PRO A 129 15.34 2.21 -23.87
N ALA A 130 14.48 1.77 -22.94
CA ALA A 130 13.17 2.37 -22.71
C ALA A 130 13.25 3.87 -22.39
N ILE A 131 14.34 4.33 -21.78
CA ILE A 131 14.56 5.72 -21.38
C ILE A 131 15.76 6.36 -22.10
N GLY A 132 16.33 5.69 -23.10
CA GLY A 132 17.44 6.16 -23.92
C GLY A 132 18.76 6.32 -23.17
N VAL A 133 18.99 5.52 -22.11
CA VAL A 133 20.30 5.49 -21.43
C VAL A 133 21.23 4.57 -22.20
N ASP A 134 22.42 5.08 -22.50
CA ASP A 134 23.51 4.36 -23.12
C ASP A 134 24.81 5.02 -22.67
N SER A 135 25.57 4.35 -21.80
CA SER A 135 26.78 4.90 -21.19
C SER A 135 27.81 3.82 -20.95
N THR A 136 29.08 4.20 -20.99
CA THR A 136 30.17 3.36 -20.46
C THR A 136 30.06 3.21 -18.95
N ILE A 137 30.68 2.15 -18.43
CA ILE A 137 30.87 1.92 -16.99
C ILE A 137 32.37 2.01 -16.70
N SER A 138 32.72 2.70 -15.61
CA SER A 138 34.07 2.80 -15.06
C SER A 138 34.07 2.40 -13.59
N GLU A 139 35.08 1.64 -13.16
CA GLU A 139 35.32 1.36 -11.75
C GLU A 139 35.69 2.65 -10.99
N LEU A 140 35.05 2.88 -9.84
CA LEU A 140 35.29 4.06 -9.01
C LEU A 140 36.46 3.85 -8.06
N SER A 141 37.33 4.84 -7.95
CA SER A 141 38.41 4.82 -6.96
C SER A 141 37.92 5.25 -5.57
N ILE A 142 38.52 4.71 -4.51
CA ILE A 142 38.35 5.24 -3.14
C ILE A 142 39.38 6.36 -2.95
N LEU A 143 38.90 7.59 -2.83
CA LEU A 143 39.70 8.79 -2.54
C LEU A 143 39.88 8.95 -1.03
N ASP A 144 41.13 9.11 -0.59
CA ASP A 144 41.48 9.41 0.79
C ASP A 144 41.60 10.94 0.97
N LEU A 145 40.67 11.52 1.74
CA LEU A 145 40.59 12.95 2.03
C LEU A 145 41.31 13.30 3.35
N GLY A 146 42.08 12.37 3.91
CA GLY A 146 42.76 12.51 5.20
C GLY A 146 41.87 12.08 6.37
N ASP A 147 40.81 12.85 6.65
CA ASP A 147 39.88 12.59 7.77
C ASP A 147 38.69 11.69 7.36
N SER A 148 38.51 11.46 6.05
CA SER A 148 37.43 10.63 5.51
C SER A 148 37.82 9.98 4.19
N ARG A 149 37.07 8.94 3.81
CA ARG A 149 37.16 8.32 2.49
C ARG A 149 35.90 8.60 1.70
N SER A 150 36.05 8.92 0.42
CA SER A 150 34.94 9.13 -0.52
C SER A 150 35.16 8.28 -1.76
N TYR A 151 34.07 7.89 -2.41
CA TYR A 151 34.18 7.39 -3.77
C TYR A 151 34.43 8.54 -4.74
N GLU A 152 35.19 8.25 -5.78
CA GLU A 152 35.35 9.10 -6.96
C GLU A 152 33.97 9.38 -7.59
N SER A 153 33.77 10.61 -8.07
CA SER A 153 32.54 10.97 -8.78
C SER A 153 32.73 10.66 -10.28
N PRO A 154 31.83 9.86 -10.89
CA PRO A 154 31.97 9.50 -12.30
C PRO A 154 31.67 10.69 -13.23
N ASP A 155 32.60 11.03 -14.12
CA ASP A 155 32.45 12.12 -15.10
C ASP A 155 31.93 11.60 -16.45
N ASN A 156 30.72 12.00 -16.83
CA ASN A 156 30.04 11.64 -18.09
C ASN A 156 29.94 10.12 -18.35
N THR A 157 29.99 9.32 -17.28
CA THR A 157 29.99 7.85 -17.32
C THR A 157 29.19 7.30 -16.14
N VAL A 158 29.03 5.98 -16.08
CA VAL A 158 28.49 5.29 -14.91
C VAL A 158 29.63 4.72 -14.07
N GLY A 159 29.62 5.00 -12.78
CA GLY A 159 30.55 4.43 -11.80
C GLY A 159 30.07 3.08 -11.28
N HIS A 160 30.96 2.10 -11.16
CA HIS A 160 30.76 0.86 -10.42
C HIS A 160 31.63 0.82 -9.16
N ILE A 161 31.15 0.21 -8.07
CA ILE A 161 31.96 0.05 -6.85
C ILE A 161 32.82 -1.22 -6.97
N PRO A 162 34.16 -1.12 -6.86
CA PRO A 162 35.06 -2.27 -7.07
C PRO A 162 34.84 -3.46 -6.14
N GLU A 163 34.34 -3.22 -4.92
CA GLU A 163 34.08 -4.26 -3.93
C GLU A 163 32.66 -4.83 -4.02
N SER A 164 31.85 -4.36 -4.97
CA SER A 164 30.50 -4.88 -5.22
C SER A 164 30.48 -5.95 -6.31
N ALA A 165 29.40 -6.74 -6.35
CA ALA A 165 29.30 -7.83 -7.32
C ALA A 165 29.15 -7.27 -8.75
N ASN A 166 29.79 -7.89 -9.73
CA ASN A 166 29.54 -7.55 -11.15
C ASN A 166 28.13 -7.95 -11.57
N ALA A 167 27.63 -7.39 -12.67
CA ALA A 167 26.37 -7.84 -13.25
C ALA A 167 26.46 -9.33 -13.64
N GLY A 168 25.50 -10.12 -13.16
CA GLY A 168 25.48 -11.57 -13.34
C GLY A 168 26.25 -12.37 -12.28
N GLN A 169 27.04 -11.72 -11.41
CA GLN A 169 27.63 -12.39 -10.24
C GLN A 169 26.61 -12.53 -9.10
N PRO A 170 26.77 -13.54 -8.22
CA PRO A 170 25.99 -13.61 -7.00
C PRO A 170 26.25 -12.39 -6.10
N GLY A 171 25.23 -11.57 -5.88
CA GLY A 171 25.31 -10.37 -5.04
C GLY A 171 24.57 -9.18 -5.65
N ALA A 172 24.68 -8.01 -5.02
CA ALA A 172 24.17 -6.76 -5.54
C ALA A 172 25.29 -5.97 -6.24
N SER A 173 25.03 -5.53 -7.47
CA SER A 173 25.88 -4.60 -8.22
C SER A 173 25.37 -3.17 -8.03
N TRP A 174 26.28 -2.23 -7.80
CA TRP A 174 25.94 -0.83 -7.54
C TRP A 174 26.49 0.08 -8.63
N PHE A 175 25.59 0.81 -9.28
CA PHE A 175 25.90 1.75 -10.36
C PHE A 175 25.53 3.17 -9.98
N PHE A 176 26.46 4.11 -10.17
CA PHE A 176 26.30 5.53 -9.83
C PHE A 176 26.46 6.40 -11.06
N GLY A 177 25.70 7.49 -11.13
CA GLY A 177 25.81 8.44 -12.23
C GLY A 177 24.98 9.67 -11.94
N HIS A 178 25.35 10.79 -12.56
CA HIS A 178 24.68 12.06 -12.34
C HIS A 178 23.30 12.09 -13.01
N THR A 179 22.30 12.57 -12.27
CA THR A 179 20.98 12.92 -12.82
C THR A 179 20.99 14.30 -13.45
N GLU A 180 21.84 15.19 -12.97
CA GLU A 180 22.07 16.54 -13.47
C GLU A 180 23.49 16.97 -13.11
N SER A 181 24.13 17.79 -13.96
CA SER A 181 25.41 18.43 -13.63
C SER A 181 25.43 19.88 -14.13
N PRO A 182 24.80 20.82 -13.39
CA PRO A 182 24.66 22.20 -13.83
C PRO A 182 25.98 22.98 -13.82
N ILE A 183 26.93 22.60 -12.95
CA ILE A 183 28.16 23.37 -12.68
C ILE A 183 29.41 22.60 -13.14
N SER A 184 29.52 21.31 -12.79
CA SER A 184 30.72 20.52 -13.03
C SER A 184 30.84 19.95 -14.46
N ARG A 185 29.77 20.01 -15.28
CA ARG A 185 29.69 19.40 -16.62
C ARG A 185 29.99 17.89 -16.66
N GLU A 186 29.80 17.22 -15.53
CA GLU A 186 29.98 15.76 -15.34
C GLU A 186 28.90 14.93 -16.05
N GLY A 187 28.06 15.56 -16.87
CA GLY A 187 26.99 14.90 -17.61
C GLY A 187 25.74 14.65 -16.78
N SER A 188 24.77 14.00 -17.41
CA SER A 188 23.48 13.69 -16.82
C SER A 188 23.00 12.32 -17.30
N VAL A 189 23.88 11.31 -17.18
CA VAL A 189 23.68 9.95 -17.70
C VAL A 189 22.34 9.37 -17.23
N PHE A 190 21.94 9.68 -16.00
CA PHE A 190 20.70 9.19 -15.39
C PHE A 190 19.57 10.22 -15.35
N PHE A 191 19.65 11.29 -16.13
CA PHE A 191 18.58 12.32 -16.22
C PHE A 191 17.19 11.74 -16.48
N ASN A 192 17.11 10.68 -17.32
CA ASN A 192 15.85 10.06 -17.70
C ASN A 192 15.36 8.96 -16.73
N LEU A 193 16.05 8.67 -15.63
CA LEU A 193 15.57 7.68 -14.64
C LEU A 193 14.19 8.04 -14.08
N GLN A 194 13.88 9.34 -14.00
CA GLN A 194 12.57 9.84 -13.58
C GLN A 194 11.39 9.38 -14.45
N LYS A 195 11.65 8.86 -15.66
CA LYS A 195 10.62 8.31 -16.58
C LYS A 195 10.23 6.87 -16.24
N ILE A 196 11.04 6.15 -15.46
CA ILE A 196 10.79 4.74 -15.12
C ILE A 196 9.47 4.54 -14.35
N PRO A 197 9.14 5.34 -13.31
CA PRO A 197 7.91 5.12 -12.54
C PRO A 197 6.63 5.16 -13.40
N GLU A 198 6.57 6.04 -14.39
CA GLU A 198 5.42 6.12 -15.31
C GLU A 198 5.33 4.89 -16.20
N LYS A 199 6.46 4.42 -16.75
CA LYS A 199 6.52 3.19 -17.56
C LYS A 199 6.03 1.97 -16.78
N LEU A 200 6.51 1.80 -15.55
CA LEU A 200 6.08 0.70 -14.69
C LEU A 200 4.58 0.80 -14.36
N ARG A 201 4.04 2.00 -14.13
CA ARG A 201 2.59 2.21 -13.91
C ARG A 201 1.75 1.83 -15.12
N ASN A 202 2.28 1.99 -16.33
CA ASN A 202 1.62 1.61 -17.58
C ASN A 202 1.76 0.10 -17.90
N GLY A 203 2.47 -0.66 -17.07
CA GLY A 203 2.75 -2.07 -17.30
C GLY A 203 3.81 -2.32 -18.38
N GLU A 204 4.64 -1.32 -18.70
CA GLU A 204 5.79 -1.48 -19.58
C GLU A 204 6.96 -2.14 -18.83
N ASP A 205 7.60 -3.12 -19.47
CA ASP A 205 8.83 -3.72 -18.95
C ASP A 205 10.02 -2.79 -19.20
N VAL A 206 10.88 -2.62 -18.18
CA VAL A 206 12.11 -1.84 -18.26
C VAL A 206 13.30 -2.78 -18.07
N PHE A 207 14.06 -2.98 -19.14
CA PHE A 207 15.26 -3.81 -19.13
C PHE A 207 16.51 -2.98 -18.92
N ILE A 208 17.39 -3.49 -18.06
CA ILE A 208 18.76 -2.98 -17.85
C ILE A 208 19.71 -4.01 -18.46
N ILE A 209 20.60 -3.55 -19.33
CA ILE A 209 21.57 -4.40 -20.04
C ILE A 209 22.97 -3.90 -19.69
N THR A 210 23.84 -4.80 -19.24
CA THR A 210 25.18 -4.51 -18.70
C THR A 210 26.20 -5.56 -19.09
#